data_AF-A0A952RPB8-F1
#
_entry.id   AF-A0A952RPB8-F1
#
_cell.length_a   1.000
_cell.length_b   1.000
_cell.length_c   1.000
_cell.angle_alpha   90.00
_cell.angle_beta   90.00
_cell.angle_gamma   90.00
#
_symmetry.space_group_name_H-M   'P 1'
#
loop_
_entity.id
_entity.type
_entity.pdbx_description
1 polymer ?
#
loop_
_entity_poly.entity_id
_entity_poly.type
_entity_poly.pdbx_seq_one_letter_code
_entity_poly.pdbx_strand_id
1 'polypeptide(L)'
;MSGDSPLARAKDGAPLAYATLGLAFHLEALAPEDGDGLAAACERIAATHAGTLTWAWSSVHGEVARFDASVLDLVSTFPAQLANAPPTGDARADAGASAMTAAHYDRFGVACHGGRARNDASPSSLRFFARVSAADGPLLRADAMLSATFPSSTPPAEIEELALAVAGDLRFRWGAAGFAYSAWELDRYGPARDALHAHARRHPGYDLGQHATWMRAFHDRLRTVSWLTFVGPALAAKLPPAALESDPDVAVTKLNDGVVFRAGETPKAGDVNRDDFPHAYCEVDRRLRSIRAAEGIHFYAPWTSSSTEAWLRRFER
;
A
#
# COMPACT_ATOMS: atom_id res chain seq x y z
N MET A 1 2.59 23.26 7.55
CA MET A 1 1.17 22.98 7.20
C MET A 1 0.67 22.01 8.24
N SER A 2 -0.48 22.24 8.88
CA SER A 2 -1.12 21.18 9.65
C SER A 2 -1.44 20.06 8.67
N GLY A 3 -0.92 18.86 8.89
CA GLY A 3 -1.01 17.80 7.90
C GLY A 3 -2.40 17.14 7.78
N ASP A 4 -3.43 17.80 8.33
CA ASP A 4 -4.85 17.49 8.11
C ASP A 4 -5.47 18.39 7.03
N SER A 5 -4.71 19.35 6.49
CA SER A 5 -5.12 20.14 5.33
C SER A 5 -4.83 19.39 4.03
N PRO A 6 -5.75 19.39 3.05
CA PRO A 6 -5.48 18.76 1.76
C PRO A 6 -4.35 19.49 1.04
N LEU A 7 -3.50 18.73 0.36
CA LEU A 7 -2.42 19.23 -0.51
C LEU A 7 -2.97 20.00 -1.71
N ALA A 8 -4.15 19.61 -2.19
CA ALA A 8 -4.84 20.26 -3.28
C ALA A 8 -6.35 20.17 -3.13
N ARG A 9 -7.03 21.16 -3.72
CA ARG A 9 -8.48 21.23 -3.82
C ARG A 9 -8.88 21.43 -5.27
N ALA A 10 -10.03 20.87 -5.65
CA ALA A 10 -10.66 21.16 -6.92
C ALA A 10 -11.24 22.60 -6.92
N LYS A 11 -11.71 23.05 -8.09
CA LYS A 11 -12.32 24.38 -8.26
C LYS A 11 -13.55 24.60 -7.38
N ASP A 12 -14.28 23.53 -7.09
CA ASP A 12 -15.44 23.50 -6.18
C ASP A 12 -15.03 23.45 -4.69
N GLY A 13 -13.74 23.45 -4.38
CA GLY A 13 -13.18 23.39 -3.02
C GLY A 13 -13.04 21.99 -2.45
N ALA A 14 -13.52 20.95 -3.14
CA ALA A 14 -13.43 19.57 -2.67
C ALA A 14 -11.96 19.09 -2.60
N PRO A 15 -11.58 18.36 -1.54
CA PRO A 15 -10.21 17.92 -1.36
C PRO A 15 -9.84 16.84 -2.37
N LEU A 16 -8.63 16.93 -2.92
CA LEU A 16 -8.12 16.02 -3.95
C LEU A 16 -7.08 15.04 -3.45
N ALA A 17 -6.23 15.48 -2.53
CA ALA A 17 -5.12 14.70 -2.01
C ALA A 17 -4.73 15.18 -0.62
N TYR A 18 -4.22 14.27 0.20
CA TYR A 18 -3.69 14.53 1.54
C TYR A 18 -2.29 13.96 1.67
N ALA A 19 -1.45 14.67 2.42
CA ALA A 19 -0.26 14.10 3.04
C ALA A 19 -0.70 13.33 4.28
N THR A 20 -0.27 12.07 4.39
CA THR A 20 -0.77 11.14 5.42
C THR A 20 0.38 10.37 6.05
N LEU A 21 0.09 9.68 7.15
CA LEU A 21 0.81 8.46 7.47
C LEU A 21 0.12 7.29 6.76
N GLY A 22 0.83 6.21 6.50
CA GLY A 22 0.23 5.04 5.88
C GLY A 22 1.09 3.81 5.98
N LEU A 23 0.48 2.68 5.64
CA LEU A 23 1.11 1.38 5.49
C LEU A 23 0.65 0.74 4.18
N ALA A 24 1.52 -0.05 3.58
CA ALA A 24 1.21 -0.81 2.38
C ALA A 24 2.02 -2.11 2.38
N PHE A 25 1.35 -3.23 2.12
CA PHE A 25 1.92 -4.56 2.04
C PHE A 25 1.62 -5.15 0.66
N HIS A 26 2.68 -5.51 -0.06
CA HIS A 26 2.60 -6.43 -1.20
C HIS A 26 2.67 -7.83 -0.63
N LEU A 27 1.68 -8.63 -0.97
CA LEU A 27 1.54 -9.98 -0.45
C LEU A 27 2.33 -10.95 -1.33
N GLU A 28 2.71 -12.09 -0.76
CA GLU A 28 3.02 -13.26 -1.60
C GLU A 28 1.79 -13.60 -2.45
N ALA A 29 1.97 -14.41 -3.49
CA ALA A 29 0.83 -14.92 -4.25
C ALA A 29 -0.16 -15.59 -3.29
N LEU A 30 -1.41 -15.11 -3.33
CA LEU A 30 -2.44 -15.53 -2.38
C LEU A 30 -2.72 -17.03 -2.52
N ALA A 31 -2.86 -17.68 -1.37
CA ALA A 31 -3.30 -19.05 -1.22
C ALA A 31 -4.65 -19.07 -0.48
N PRO A 32 -5.49 -20.11 -0.69
CA PRO A 32 -6.81 -20.18 -0.05
C PRO A 32 -6.80 -19.99 1.46
N GLU A 33 -5.74 -20.44 2.14
CA GLU A 33 -5.55 -20.30 3.59
C GLU A 33 -5.27 -18.87 4.08
N ASP A 34 -5.02 -17.90 3.19
CA ASP A 34 -4.69 -16.51 3.58
C ASP A 34 -5.92 -15.69 4.04
N GLY A 35 -7.13 -16.26 3.93
CA GLY A 35 -8.39 -15.57 4.24
C GLY A 35 -8.49 -15.04 5.67
N ASP A 36 -8.13 -15.85 6.67
CA ASP A 36 -8.20 -15.47 8.08
C ASP A 36 -7.20 -14.36 8.43
N GLY A 37 -5.99 -14.43 7.86
CA GLY A 37 -4.96 -13.40 8.04
C GLY A 37 -5.37 -12.06 7.42
N LEU A 38 -5.99 -12.09 6.24
CA LEU A 38 -6.57 -10.90 5.61
C LEU A 38 -7.73 -10.31 6.43
N ALA A 39 -8.61 -11.17 6.98
CA ALA A 39 -9.70 -10.72 7.84
C ALA A 39 -9.17 -9.98 9.07
N ALA A 40 -8.22 -10.58 9.79
CA ALA A 40 -7.60 -9.99 10.98
C ALA A 40 -6.91 -8.65 10.64
N ALA A 41 -6.14 -8.60 9.55
CA ALA A 41 -5.49 -7.39 9.10
C ALA A 41 -6.50 -6.27 8.77
N CYS A 42 -7.57 -6.59 8.04
CA CYS A 42 -8.63 -5.64 7.70
C CYS A 42 -9.37 -5.15 8.94
N GLU A 43 -9.69 -6.03 9.89
CA GLU A 43 -10.36 -5.69 11.15
C GLU A 43 -9.53 -4.71 11.97
N ARG A 44 -8.21 -4.97 12.15
CA ARG A 44 -7.31 -4.06 12.88
C ARG A 44 -7.25 -2.67 12.24
N ILE A 45 -7.09 -2.61 10.93
CA ILE A 45 -7.04 -1.33 10.20
C ILE A 45 -8.38 -0.60 10.33
N ALA A 46 -9.51 -1.31 10.16
CA ALA A 46 -10.84 -0.73 10.30
C ALA A 46 -11.12 -0.24 11.72
N ALA A 47 -10.64 -0.94 12.74
CA ALA A 47 -10.73 -0.54 14.14
C ALA A 47 -9.96 0.77 14.42
N THR A 48 -8.75 0.92 13.88
CA THR A 48 -8.00 2.20 13.95
C THR A 48 -8.74 3.33 13.23
N HIS A 49 -9.59 3.00 12.26
CA HIS A 49 -10.46 3.95 11.58
C HIS A 49 -11.80 4.19 12.25
N ALA A 50 -12.10 3.64 13.44
CA ALA A 50 -13.43 3.62 14.05
C ALA A 50 -14.22 4.93 13.84
N GLY A 51 -15.25 4.86 12.97
CA GLY A 51 -16.15 5.97 12.66
C GLY A 51 -15.68 6.97 11.60
N THR A 52 -14.50 6.80 11.01
CA THR A 52 -13.95 7.72 10.00
C THR A 52 -14.21 7.26 8.56
N LEU A 53 -14.28 5.95 8.29
CA LEU A 53 -14.62 5.43 6.96
C LEU A 53 -16.10 5.67 6.68
N THR A 54 -16.37 6.28 5.52
CA THR A 54 -17.72 6.77 5.17
C THR A 54 -18.25 6.12 3.89
N TRP A 55 -17.35 5.82 2.96
CA TRP A 55 -17.67 5.30 1.64
C TRP A 55 -16.84 4.07 1.33
N ALA A 56 -17.42 3.17 0.55
CA ALA A 56 -16.76 1.96 0.05
C ALA A 56 -17.07 1.76 -1.43
N TRP A 57 -16.11 1.20 -2.15
CA TRP A 57 -16.22 0.77 -3.53
C TRP A 57 -15.66 -0.64 -3.64
N SER A 58 -16.29 -1.47 -4.48
CA SER A 58 -15.73 -2.76 -4.87
C SER A 58 -15.82 -2.93 -6.38
N SER A 59 -14.87 -3.67 -6.94
CA SER A 59 -14.90 -4.05 -8.35
C SER A 59 -16.08 -4.97 -8.69
N VAL A 60 -16.62 -5.69 -7.71
CA VAL A 60 -17.77 -6.61 -7.87
C VAL A 60 -19.07 -5.84 -8.05
N HIS A 61 -19.29 -4.78 -7.27
CA HIS A 61 -20.53 -3.99 -7.32
C HIS A 61 -20.43 -2.75 -8.23
N GLY A 62 -19.22 -2.28 -8.54
CA GLY A 62 -18.98 -1.18 -9.49
C GLY A 62 -19.37 0.22 -8.99
N GLU A 63 -20.20 0.32 -7.96
CA GLU A 63 -20.68 1.57 -7.38
C GLU A 63 -19.99 1.93 -6.06
N VAL A 64 -19.92 3.23 -5.76
CA VAL A 64 -19.49 3.70 -4.44
C VAL A 64 -20.72 3.81 -3.54
N ALA A 65 -20.73 3.07 -2.45
CA ALA A 65 -21.80 3.02 -1.47
C ALA A 65 -21.32 3.52 -0.10
N ARG A 66 -22.24 3.63 0.87
CA ARG A 66 -21.86 3.88 2.26
C ARG A 66 -21.02 2.73 2.78
N PHE A 67 -19.98 3.06 3.55
CA PHE A 67 -19.14 2.05 4.18
C PHE A 67 -19.97 1.22 5.17
N ASP A 68 -19.87 -0.08 4.99
CA ASP A 68 -20.36 -1.11 5.90
C ASP A 68 -19.22 -2.11 6.09
N ALA A 69 -18.97 -2.55 7.33
CA ALA A 69 -17.82 -3.40 7.62
C ALA A 69 -17.84 -4.72 6.82
N SER A 70 -19.03 -5.23 6.46
CA SER A 70 -19.17 -6.45 5.64
C SER A 70 -18.57 -6.31 4.23
N VAL A 71 -18.29 -5.10 3.74
CA VAL A 71 -17.57 -4.93 2.47
C VAL A 71 -16.14 -5.50 2.54
N LEU A 72 -15.57 -5.57 3.75
CA LEU A 72 -14.25 -6.15 3.98
C LEU A 72 -14.28 -7.69 3.93
N ASP A 73 -15.45 -8.32 4.08
CA ASP A 73 -15.59 -9.77 3.90
C ASP A 73 -15.29 -10.19 2.46
N LEU A 74 -15.47 -9.30 1.49
CA LEU A 74 -15.03 -9.54 0.11
C LEU A 74 -13.52 -9.76 0.02
N VAL A 75 -12.73 -9.12 0.89
CA VAL A 75 -11.27 -9.26 0.92
C VAL A 75 -10.85 -10.60 1.51
N SER A 76 -11.44 -11.00 2.64
CA SER A 76 -11.09 -12.25 3.34
C SER A 76 -11.61 -13.50 2.64
N THR A 77 -12.74 -13.41 1.91
CA THR A 77 -13.30 -14.53 1.16
C THR A 77 -12.67 -14.72 -0.23
N PHE A 78 -12.00 -13.70 -0.76
CA PHE A 78 -11.38 -13.73 -2.08
C PHE A 78 -10.37 -14.88 -2.28
N PRO A 79 -9.44 -15.19 -1.35
CA PRO A 79 -8.48 -16.28 -1.55
C PRO A 79 -9.12 -17.64 -1.76
N ALA A 80 -10.24 -17.94 -1.10
CA ALA A 80 -10.98 -19.20 -1.28
C ALA A 80 -11.52 -19.36 -2.72
N GLN A 81 -11.77 -18.24 -3.42
CA GLN A 81 -12.23 -18.21 -4.80
C GLN A 81 -11.11 -18.44 -5.83
N LEU A 82 -9.84 -18.51 -5.41
CA LEU A 82 -8.69 -18.76 -6.30
C LEU A 82 -8.48 -20.24 -6.62
N ALA A 83 -9.00 -21.12 -5.76
CA ALA A 83 -9.28 -22.48 -6.18
C ALA A 83 -10.30 -22.45 -7.32
N ASN A 84 -10.28 -23.44 -8.22
CA ASN A 84 -11.51 -23.75 -8.96
C ASN A 84 -12.57 -24.13 -7.90
N ALA A 85 -13.22 -23.12 -7.32
CA ALA A 85 -14.00 -23.29 -6.11
C ALA A 85 -15.31 -23.96 -6.50
N PRO A 86 -15.68 -25.10 -5.89
CA PRO A 86 -17.06 -25.52 -5.90
C PRO A 86 -17.93 -24.45 -5.20
N PRO A 87 -19.22 -24.33 -5.54
CA PRO A 87 -20.09 -23.29 -4.99
C PRO A 87 -20.06 -23.24 -3.46
N THR A 88 -19.87 -22.04 -2.90
CA THR A 88 -19.85 -21.77 -1.45
C THR A 88 -21.25 -21.84 -0.83
N GLY A 89 -22.30 -21.80 -1.65
CA GLY A 89 -23.69 -21.79 -1.20
C GLY A 89 -24.21 -20.39 -0.85
N ASP A 90 -23.34 -19.37 -0.86
CA ASP A 90 -23.73 -17.96 -0.83
C ASP A 90 -23.88 -17.43 -2.26
N ALA A 91 -25.11 -17.09 -2.64
CA ALA A 91 -25.44 -16.64 -3.98
C ALA A 91 -24.71 -15.36 -4.41
N ARG A 92 -24.29 -14.47 -3.49
CA ARG A 92 -23.52 -13.26 -3.82
C ARG A 92 -22.04 -13.58 -4.02
N ALA A 93 -21.46 -14.41 -3.15
CA ALA A 93 -20.06 -14.82 -3.27
C ALA A 93 -19.84 -15.67 -4.53
N ASP A 94 -20.74 -16.61 -4.81
CA ASP A 94 -20.69 -17.50 -5.98
C ASP A 94 -20.90 -16.74 -7.30
N ALA A 95 -21.80 -15.76 -7.31
CA ALA A 95 -21.99 -14.86 -8.45
C ALA A 95 -20.75 -13.99 -8.70
N GLY A 96 -20.08 -13.51 -7.64
CA GLY A 96 -18.84 -12.75 -7.75
C GLY A 96 -17.70 -13.58 -8.38
N ALA A 97 -17.48 -14.80 -7.88
CA ALA A 97 -16.46 -15.71 -8.41
C ALA A 97 -16.72 -16.09 -9.87
N SER A 98 -17.97 -16.46 -10.21
CA SER A 98 -18.35 -16.80 -11.59
C SER A 98 -18.27 -15.60 -12.53
N ALA A 99 -18.58 -14.38 -12.06
CA ALA A 99 -18.49 -13.16 -12.85
C ALA A 99 -17.03 -12.77 -13.14
N MET A 100 -16.11 -12.94 -12.19
CA MET A 100 -14.69 -12.67 -12.45
C MET A 100 -14.10 -13.58 -13.54
N THR A 101 -14.43 -14.87 -13.48
CA THR A 101 -13.99 -15.86 -14.48
C THR A 101 -14.67 -15.65 -15.84
N ALA A 102 -15.97 -15.28 -15.85
CA ALA A 102 -16.73 -15.08 -17.09
C ALA A 102 -16.50 -13.73 -17.77
N ALA A 103 -16.13 -12.68 -17.03
CA ALA A 103 -15.97 -11.32 -17.56
C ALA A 103 -14.52 -10.89 -17.80
N HIS A 104 -13.54 -11.80 -17.65
CA HIS A 104 -12.11 -11.50 -17.79
C HIS A 104 -11.64 -10.35 -16.89
N TYR A 105 -12.22 -10.20 -15.68
CA TYR A 105 -11.69 -9.24 -14.72
C TYR A 105 -10.35 -9.76 -14.21
N ASP A 106 -9.26 -9.29 -14.81
CA ASP A 106 -7.88 -9.55 -14.34
C ASP A 106 -7.60 -8.86 -13.00
N ARG A 107 -8.61 -8.22 -12.37
CA ARG A 107 -8.49 -7.36 -11.20
C ARG A 107 -9.66 -7.52 -10.25
N PHE A 108 -9.34 -7.61 -8.97
CA PHE A 108 -10.28 -7.49 -7.87
C PHE A 108 -9.84 -6.34 -6.97
N GLY A 109 -10.78 -5.57 -6.41
CA GLY A 109 -10.42 -4.51 -5.49
C GLY A 109 -11.57 -4.08 -4.59
N VAL A 110 -11.19 -3.70 -3.38
CA VAL A 110 -12.06 -3.06 -2.38
C VAL A 110 -11.35 -1.79 -1.92
N ALA A 111 -12.04 -0.67 -1.90
CA ALA A 111 -11.49 0.61 -1.47
C ALA A 111 -12.49 1.34 -0.59
N CYS A 112 -12.06 1.76 0.59
CA CYS A 112 -12.84 2.49 1.58
C CYS A 112 -12.16 3.83 1.86
N HIS A 113 -12.93 4.89 2.05
CA HIS A 113 -12.38 6.20 2.43
C HIS A 113 -13.33 7.01 3.32
N GLY A 114 -12.77 7.94 4.07
CA GLY A 114 -13.50 8.84 4.98
C GLY A 114 -13.90 10.18 4.36
N GLY A 115 -14.17 10.23 3.06
CA GLY A 115 -14.54 11.47 2.37
C GLY A 115 -15.89 12.00 2.85
N ARG A 116 -16.09 13.33 2.89
CA ARG A 116 -17.40 13.90 3.26
C ARG A 116 -18.44 13.60 2.18
N ALA A 117 -18.06 13.77 0.92
CA ALA A 117 -18.80 13.30 -0.24
C ALA A 117 -18.16 12.05 -0.86
N ARG A 118 -18.95 11.35 -1.69
CA ARG A 118 -18.57 10.15 -2.44
C ARG A 118 -17.22 10.27 -3.17
N ASN A 119 -16.91 11.47 -3.64
CA ASN A 119 -15.73 11.74 -4.48
C ASN A 119 -14.68 12.61 -3.79
N ASP A 120 -14.82 12.85 -2.48
CA ASP A 120 -13.83 13.60 -1.71
C ASP A 120 -12.68 12.68 -1.30
N ALA A 121 -11.45 13.14 -1.50
CA ALA A 121 -10.30 12.52 -0.86
C ALA A 121 -10.44 12.63 0.67
N SER A 122 -9.77 11.73 1.39
CA SER A 122 -9.73 11.73 2.85
C SER A 122 -8.38 11.22 3.32
N PRO A 123 -7.82 11.74 4.44
CA PRO A 123 -6.62 11.15 5.00
C PRO A 123 -6.83 9.71 5.47
N SER A 124 -8.07 9.31 5.79
CA SER A 124 -8.44 7.95 6.19
C SER A 124 -8.84 7.11 4.98
N SER A 125 -8.09 6.04 4.70
CA SER A 125 -8.44 5.08 3.65
C SER A 125 -7.96 3.67 3.96
N LEU A 126 -8.66 2.67 3.45
CA LEU A 126 -8.28 1.25 3.42
C LEU A 126 -8.48 0.75 2.01
N ARG A 127 -7.49 0.09 1.43
CA ARG A 127 -7.58 -0.46 0.08
C ARG A 127 -6.96 -1.83 -0.01
N PHE A 128 -7.72 -2.76 -0.59
CA PHE A 128 -7.24 -4.04 -1.09
C PHE A 128 -7.31 -4.06 -2.61
N PHE A 129 -6.29 -4.63 -3.24
CA PHE A 129 -6.28 -4.83 -4.69
C PHE A 129 -5.53 -6.11 -5.02
N ALA A 130 -6.10 -6.91 -5.92
CA ALA A 130 -5.49 -8.12 -6.42
C ALA A 130 -5.53 -8.16 -7.95
N ARG A 131 -4.49 -8.71 -8.56
CA ARG A 131 -4.41 -8.95 -10.00
C ARG A 131 -4.34 -10.45 -10.23
N VAL A 132 -5.29 -10.96 -10.98
CA VAL A 132 -5.46 -12.39 -11.22
C VAL A 132 -4.83 -12.77 -12.57
N SER A 133 -4.15 -13.91 -12.59
CA SER A 133 -3.41 -14.45 -13.74
C SER A 133 -3.68 -15.94 -13.87
N ALA A 134 -3.59 -16.45 -15.09
CA ALA A 134 -3.32 -17.87 -15.28
C ALA A 134 -1.98 -18.24 -14.61
N ALA A 135 -1.91 -19.45 -14.05
CA ALA A 135 -0.71 -20.04 -13.47
C ALA A 135 -0.48 -21.42 -14.09
N ASP A 136 0.73 -21.97 -13.93
CA ASP A 136 1.10 -23.30 -14.43
C ASP A 136 0.51 -24.47 -13.59
N GLY A 137 -0.58 -24.21 -12.85
CA GLY A 137 -1.18 -25.13 -11.89
C GLY A 137 -2.71 -25.00 -11.80
N PRO A 138 -3.36 -25.75 -10.89
CA PRO A 138 -4.83 -25.81 -10.79
C PRO A 138 -5.47 -24.55 -10.18
N LEU A 139 -4.67 -23.63 -9.66
CA LEU A 139 -5.11 -22.39 -9.01
C LEU A 139 -4.80 -21.19 -9.91
N LEU A 140 -5.66 -20.17 -9.85
CA LEU A 140 -5.31 -18.86 -10.39
C LEU A 140 -4.24 -18.20 -9.52
N ARG A 141 -3.28 -17.50 -10.14
CA ARG A 141 -2.31 -16.69 -9.39
C ARG A 141 -2.88 -15.30 -9.14
N ALA A 142 -3.06 -14.94 -7.87
CA ALA A 142 -3.41 -13.58 -7.47
C ALA A 142 -2.23 -12.91 -6.75
N ASP A 143 -1.62 -11.92 -7.41
CA ASP A 143 -0.71 -10.99 -6.72
C ASP A 143 -1.59 -9.93 -6.05
N ALA A 144 -1.35 -9.61 -4.78
CA ALA A 144 -2.24 -8.73 -4.03
C ALA A 144 -1.50 -7.68 -3.19
N MET A 145 -2.22 -6.62 -2.85
CA MET A 145 -1.79 -5.57 -1.94
C MET A 145 -2.90 -5.22 -0.95
N LEU A 146 -2.51 -4.99 0.29
CA LEU A 146 -3.30 -4.28 1.30
C LEU A 146 -2.61 -2.96 1.66
N SER A 147 -3.36 -1.86 1.73
CA SER A 147 -2.82 -0.56 2.13
C SER A 147 -3.83 0.25 2.91
N ALA A 148 -3.34 1.13 3.77
CA ALA A 148 -4.17 2.06 4.53
C ALA A 148 -3.44 3.39 4.77
N THR A 149 -4.20 4.46 4.91
CA THR A 149 -3.69 5.79 5.23
C THR A 149 -4.44 6.39 6.39
N PHE A 150 -3.75 7.19 7.18
CA PHE A 150 -4.26 7.83 8.39
C PHE A 150 -3.90 9.32 8.38
N PRO A 151 -4.64 10.17 9.11
CA PRO A 151 -4.22 11.55 9.36
C PRO A 151 -2.74 11.62 9.73
N SER A 152 -2.02 12.60 9.20
CA SER A 152 -0.60 12.76 9.54
C SER A 152 -0.38 13.20 11.00
N SER A 153 -1.45 13.62 11.66
CA SER A 153 -1.53 13.88 13.10
C SER A 153 -1.64 12.62 13.95
N THR A 154 -1.91 11.44 13.36
CA THR A 154 -1.89 10.17 14.08
C THR A 154 -0.50 9.93 14.68
N PRO A 155 -0.39 9.56 15.97
CA PRO A 155 0.90 9.29 16.59
C PRO A 155 1.69 8.21 15.83
N PRO A 156 2.96 8.46 15.47
CA PRO A 156 3.76 7.47 14.74
C PRO A 156 3.84 6.11 15.43
N ALA A 157 3.91 6.08 16.76
CA ALA A 157 3.93 4.84 17.54
C ALA A 157 2.69 3.96 17.30
N GLU A 158 1.50 4.55 17.15
CA GLU A 158 0.27 3.81 16.83
C GLU A 158 0.35 3.20 15.41
N ILE A 159 0.96 3.91 14.46
CA ILE A 159 1.18 3.41 13.10
C ILE A 159 2.22 2.30 13.08
N GLU A 160 3.29 2.40 13.87
CA GLU A 160 4.29 1.34 14.01
C GLU A 160 3.68 0.07 14.60
N GLU A 161 2.94 0.20 15.71
CA GLU A 161 2.24 -0.92 16.34
C GLU A 161 1.26 -1.59 15.37
N LEU A 162 0.42 -0.80 14.69
CA LEU A 162 -0.54 -1.31 13.70
C LEU A 162 0.17 -2.00 12.54
N ALA A 163 1.22 -1.41 11.98
CA ALA A 163 1.94 -1.98 10.85
C ALA A 163 2.62 -3.31 11.21
N LEU A 164 3.20 -3.42 12.41
CA LEU A 164 3.78 -4.67 12.91
C LEU A 164 2.71 -5.75 13.14
N ALA A 165 1.57 -5.38 13.73
CA ALA A 165 0.46 -6.32 13.95
C ALA A 165 -0.13 -6.83 12.62
N VAL A 166 -0.41 -5.92 11.68
CA VAL A 166 -0.92 -6.27 10.34
C VAL A 166 0.08 -7.14 9.58
N ALA A 167 1.37 -6.80 9.60
CA ALA A 167 2.40 -7.65 8.99
C ALA A 167 2.52 -9.02 9.66
N GLY A 168 2.21 -9.12 10.96
CA GLY A 168 2.14 -10.36 11.72
C GLY A 168 1.05 -11.31 11.21
N ASP A 169 -0.09 -10.78 10.76
CA ASP A 169 -1.23 -11.55 10.25
C ASP A 169 -1.05 -11.96 8.77
N LEU A 170 -0.09 -11.39 8.04
CA LEU A 170 0.00 -11.50 6.59
C LEU A 170 1.23 -12.26 6.10
N ARG A 171 1.07 -13.02 5.02
CA ARG A 171 2.17 -13.49 4.17
C ARG A 171 2.60 -12.36 3.21
N PHE A 172 3.39 -11.43 3.73
CA PHE A 172 3.89 -10.32 2.93
C PHE A 172 5.18 -10.68 2.16
N ARG A 173 5.25 -10.18 0.94
CA ARG A 173 6.45 -10.21 0.11
C ARG A 173 7.37 -9.06 0.44
N TRP A 174 6.80 -7.87 0.58
CA TRP A 174 7.44 -6.68 1.12
C TRP A 174 6.37 -5.66 1.53
N GLY A 175 6.75 -4.67 2.31
CA GLY A 175 5.85 -3.60 2.70
C GLY A 175 6.59 -2.35 3.14
N ALA A 176 5.85 -1.29 3.36
CA ALA A 176 6.36 -0.04 3.86
C ALA A 176 5.34 0.64 4.77
N ALA A 177 5.81 1.33 5.81
CA ALA A 177 4.98 2.25 6.58
C ALA A 177 5.75 3.54 6.89
N GLY A 178 5.05 4.67 6.95
CA GLY A 178 5.65 6.00 7.10
C GLY A 178 4.80 7.08 6.43
N PHE A 179 5.44 8.16 5.97
CA PHE A 179 4.74 9.20 5.23
C PHE A 179 4.27 8.70 3.86
N ALA A 180 3.01 8.93 3.55
CA ALA A 180 2.34 8.49 2.34
C ALA A 180 1.38 9.57 1.83
N TYR A 181 0.63 9.23 0.78
CA TYR A 181 -0.45 10.07 0.30
C TYR A 181 -1.76 9.30 0.26
N SER A 182 -2.84 10.01 0.51
CA SER A 182 -4.19 9.55 0.20
C SER A 182 -4.81 10.42 -0.87
N ALA A 183 -5.30 9.80 -1.93
CA ALA A 183 -6.09 10.41 -2.98
C ALA A 183 -7.24 9.47 -3.35
N TRP A 184 -8.42 10.03 -3.59
CA TRP A 184 -9.57 9.26 -4.09
C TRP A 184 -9.67 9.45 -5.60
N GLU A 185 -8.97 8.59 -6.33
CA GLU A 185 -8.65 8.88 -7.73
C GLU A 185 -9.75 8.53 -8.73
N LEU A 186 -10.87 7.91 -8.34
CA LEU A 186 -11.88 7.37 -9.30
C LEU A 186 -12.28 8.36 -10.42
N ASP A 187 -12.48 9.64 -10.08
CA ASP A 187 -12.97 10.65 -11.04
C ASP A 187 -12.05 11.88 -11.22
N ARG A 188 -10.93 11.99 -10.47
CA ARG A 188 -10.15 13.25 -10.36
C ARG A 188 -8.63 13.05 -10.44
N TYR A 189 -8.18 12.11 -11.28
CA TYR A 189 -6.77 11.69 -11.43
C TYR A 189 -5.75 12.82 -11.67
N GLY A 190 -6.00 13.73 -12.62
CA GLY A 190 -4.96 14.67 -13.08
C GLY A 190 -4.47 15.65 -11.99
N PRO A 191 -5.35 16.53 -11.46
CA PRO A 191 -4.95 17.55 -10.50
C PRO A 191 -4.39 16.99 -9.18
N ALA A 192 -4.87 15.83 -8.73
CA ALA A 192 -4.31 15.16 -7.56
C ALA A 192 -2.85 14.75 -7.82
N ARG A 193 -2.56 14.10 -8.96
CA ARG A 193 -1.20 13.66 -9.32
C ARG A 193 -0.23 14.83 -9.48
N ASP A 194 -0.68 15.96 -10.01
CA ASP A 194 0.15 17.17 -10.11
C ASP A 194 0.61 17.66 -8.73
N ALA A 195 -0.32 17.69 -7.76
CA ALA A 195 -0.01 18.06 -6.39
C ALA A 195 0.92 17.06 -5.70
N LEU A 196 0.67 15.75 -5.88
CA LEU A 196 1.52 14.69 -5.33
C LEU A 196 2.93 14.73 -5.92
N HIS A 197 3.05 14.94 -7.24
CA HIS A 197 4.34 15.07 -7.92
C HIS A 197 5.16 16.26 -7.38
N ALA A 198 4.52 17.43 -7.26
CA ALA A 198 5.18 18.62 -6.72
C ALA A 198 5.64 18.40 -5.28
N HIS A 199 4.80 17.81 -4.44
CA HIS A 199 5.10 17.56 -3.04
C HIS A 199 6.20 16.51 -2.84
N ALA A 200 6.09 15.35 -3.52
CA ALA A 200 7.02 14.23 -3.36
C ALA A 200 8.45 14.53 -3.83
N ARG A 201 8.61 15.45 -4.79
CA ARG A 201 9.92 15.93 -5.21
C ARG A 201 10.61 16.81 -4.18
N ARG A 202 9.84 17.50 -3.35
CA ARG A 202 10.38 18.32 -2.26
C ARG A 202 10.63 17.49 -1.01
N HIS A 203 9.73 16.57 -0.70
CA HIS A 203 9.72 15.79 0.54
C HIS A 203 9.97 14.29 0.24
N PRO A 204 11.24 13.85 0.18
CA PRO A 204 11.62 12.51 -0.31
C PRO A 204 11.14 11.37 0.59
N GLY A 205 10.85 11.64 1.86
CA GLY A 205 10.31 10.65 2.81
C GLY A 205 8.87 10.22 2.53
N TYR A 206 8.14 10.96 1.70
CA TYR A 206 6.78 10.59 1.30
C TYR A 206 6.76 9.56 0.18
N ASP A 207 5.93 8.56 0.35
CA ASP A 207 5.74 7.49 -0.63
C ASP A 207 4.51 7.71 -1.54
N LEU A 208 4.70 7.54 -2.86
CA LEU A 208 3.71 7.85 -3.90
C LEU A 208 2.59 6.82 -4.08
N GLY A 209 2.60 5.70 -3.36
CA GLY A 209 1.45 4.79 -3.32
C GLY A 209 1.07 4.09 -4.64
N GLN A 210 1.87 4.18 -5.71
CA GLN A 210 1.59 3.65 -7.07
C GLN A 210 1.74 2.12 -7.18
N HIS A 211 1.30 1.40 -6.16
CA HIS A 211 1.55 0.00 -5.94
C HIS A 211 0.69 -0.92 -6.83
N ALA A 212 -0.58 -0.59 -7.05
CA ALA A 212 -1.51 -1.44 -7.78
C ALA A 212 -1.18 -1.55 -9.28
N THR A 213 -0.76 -0.44 -9.90
CA THR A 213 -0.53 -0.36 -11.36
C THR A 213 0.64 -1.24 -11.82
N TRP A 214 1.67 -1.34 -10.98
CA TRP A 214 2.94 -2.00 -11.31
C TRP A 214 3.19 -3.21 -10.42
N MET A 215 2.15 -3.76 -9.81
CA MET A 215 2.23 -4.83 -8.82
C MET A 215 3.08 -6.02 -9.29
N ARG A 216 2.91 -6.48 -10.54
CA ARG A 216 3.75 -7.54 -11.11
C ARG A 216 5.22 -7.14 -11.25
N ALA A 217 5.49 -5.91 -11.67
CA ALA A 217 6.85 -5.41 -11.81
C ALA A 217 7.57 -5.28 -10.45
N PHE A 218 6.81 -5.14 -9.37
CA PHE A 218 7.30 -5.04 -7.99
C PHE A 218 7.21 -6.34 -7.18
N HIS A 219 6.58 -7.40 -7.71
CA HIS A 219 6.36 -8.62 -6.92
C HIS A 219 7.69 -9.16 -6.38
N ASP A 220 8.71 -9.25 -7.24
CA ASP A 220 10.03 -9.78 -6.86
C ASP A 220 11.08 -8.71 -6.56
N ARG A 221 10.67 -7.44 -6.40
CA ARG A 221 11.58 -6.30 -6.20
C ARG A 221 11.00 -5.27 -5.25
N LEU A 222 11.80 -4.83 -4.28
CA LEU A 222 11.41 -3.77 -3.34
C LEU A 222 11.31 -2.42 -4.07
N ARG A 223 10.11 -1.82 -4.13
CA ARG A 223 9.93 -0.55 -4.85
C ARG A 223 10.54 0.65 -4.10
N THR A 224 10.40 0.68 -2.78
CA THR A 224 10.76 1.84 -1.97
C THR A 224 11.34 1.42 -0.63
N VAL A 225 12.05 2.35 -0.03
CA VAL A 225 12.35 2.39 1.40
C VAL A 225 11.45 3.45 2.04
N SER A 226 11.06 3.22 3.29
CA SER A 226 10.29 4.14 4.13
C SER A 226 10.78 4.06 5.58
N TRP A 227 10.08 4.75 6.49
CA TRP A 227 10.35 4.70 7.94
C TRP A 227 10.43 3.25 8.44
N LEU A 228 9.39 2.46 8.16
CA LEU A 228 9.39 1.02 8.31
C LEU A 228 9.44 0.40 6.92
N THR A 229 10.37 -0.51 6.70
CA THR A 229 10.49 -1.28 5.46
C THR A 229 10.46 -2.76 5.81
N PHE A 230 9.42 -3.45 5.35
CA PHE A 230 9.18 -4.86 5.59
C PHE A 230 9.70 -5.67 4.40
N VAL A 231 10.51 -6.68 4.67
CA VAL A 231 11.11 -7.54 3.65
C VAL A 231 10.74 -8.98 3.95
N GLY A 232 9.94 -9.58 3.08
CA GLY A 232 9.49 -10.97 3.21
C GLY A 232 10.63 -11.97 3.00
N PRO A 233 10.44 -13.24 3.39
CA PRO A 233 11.49 -14.26 3.41
C PRO A 233 12.21 -14.42 2.06
N ALA A 234 11.46 -14.42 0.95
CA ALA A 234 12.02 -14.60 -0.38
C ALA A 234 12.96 -13.47 -0.82
N LEU A 235 12.74 -12.24 -0.35
CA LEU A 235 13.63 -11.10 -0.61
C LEU A 235 14.76 -11.03 0.42
N ALA A 236 14.47 -11.32 1.69
CA ALA A 236 15.45 -11.32 2.77
C ALA A 236 16.57 -12.33 2.50
N ALA A 237 16.25 -13.51 1.94
CA ALA A 237 17.23 -14.53 1.57
C ALA A 237 18.26 -14.08 0.50
N LYS A 238 17.99 -12.98 -0.22
CA LYS A 238 18.91 -12.41 -1.23
C LYS A 238 19.86 -11.37 -0.64
N LEU A 239 19.68 -10.99 0.62
CA LEU A 239 20.50 -9.99 1.30
C LEU A 239 21.74 -10.64 1.93
N PRO A 240 22.89 -9.95 1.94
CA PRO A 240 24.04 -10.41 2.71
C PRO A 240 23.73 -10.34 4.21
N PRO A 241 24.31 -11.20 5.07
CA PRO A 241 24.07 -11.18 6.51
C PRO A 241 24.31 -9.82 7.17
N ALA A 242 25.35 -9.09 6.74
CA ALA A 242 25.67 -7.75 7.24
C ALA A 242 24.56 -6.70 6.98
N ALA A 243 23.68 -6.92 5.99
CA ALA A 243 22.54 -6.02 5.78
C ALA A 243 21.50 -6.15 6.91
N LEU A 244 21.48 -7.26 7.64
CA LEU A 244 20.48 -7.60 8.65
C LEU A 244 20.89 -7.19 10.09
N GLU A 245 22.05 -6.55 10.25
CA GLU A 245 22.56 -6.13 11.56
C GLU A 245 22.00 -4.76 11.95
N SER A 246 21.53 -4.59 13.19
CA SER A 246 21.12 -3.26 13.68
C SER A 246 22.32 -2.33 13.86
N ASP A 247 22.12 -1.03 13.63
CA ASP A 247 23.07 0.03 13.94
C ASP A 247 22.35 1.24 14.58
N PRO A 248 23.04 2.35 14.92
CA PRO A 248 22.41 3.52 15.53
C PRO A 248 21.31 4.21 14.69
N ASP A 249 21.37 4.11 13.36
CA ASP A 249 20.42 4.75 12.45
C ASP A 249 19.30 3.80 12.01
N VAL A 250 19.57 2.49 12.02
CA VAL A 250 18.67 1.45 11.51
C VAL A 250 18.53 0.31 12.50
N ALA A 251 17.34 0.19 13.09
CA ALA A 251 16.97 -1.01 13.84
C ALA A 251 16.44 -2.09 12.89
N VAL A 252 16.94 -3.32 13.04
CA VAL A 252 16.51 -4.49 12.26
C VAL A 252 15.91 -5.52 13.20
N THR A 253 14.64 -5.86 12.99
CA THR A 253 13.89 -6.80 13.83
C THR A 253 13.33 -7.92 12.97
N LYS A 254 13.42 -9.16 13.44
CA LYS A 254 12.76 -10.30 12.80
C LYS A 254 11.25 -10.25 13.05
N LEU A 255 10.45 -10.47 12.01
CA LEU A 255 8.99 -10.54 12.09
C LEU A 255 8.50 -11.71 11.25
N ASN A 256 7.93 -12.73 11.90
CA ASN A 256 7.64 -14.03 11.27
C ASN A 256 8.91 -14.57 10.57
N ASP A 257 8.79 -14.96 9.30
CA ASP A 257 9.93 -15.38 8.45
C ASP A 257 10.58 -14.21 7.69
N GLY A 258 10.08 -12.99 7.87
CA GLY A 258 10.63 -11.77 7.28
C GLY A 258 11.45 -10.94 8.27
N VAL A 259 11.82 -9.75 7.82
CA VAL A 259 12.56 -8.76 8.61
C VAL A 259 11.95 -7.37 8.40
N VAL A 260 12.05 -6.53 9.43
CA VAL A 260 11.62 -5.13 9.41
C VAL A 260 12.82 -4.25 9.69
N PHE A 261 13.03 -3.29 8.80
CA PHE A 261 14.00 -2.22 8.94
C PHE A 261 13.27 -0.97 9.42
N ARG A 262 13.69 -0.41 10.54
CA ARG A 262 13.20 0.87 11.05
C ARG A 262 14.30 1.92 10.93
N ALA A 263 14.06 2.91 10.07
CA ALA A 263 14.98 4.00 9.79
C ALA A 263 14.76 5.18 10.74
N GLY A 264 15.54 5.24 11.82
CA GLY A 264 15.38 6.20 12.90
C GLY A 264 14.13 5.98 13.76
N GLU A 265 14.00 6.76 14.84
CA GLU A 265 12.91 6.58 15.83
C GLU A 265 11.54 7.06 15.33
N THR A 266 11.51 8.01 14.39
CA THR A 266 10.27 8.63 13.89
C THR A 266 10.32 8.80 12.37
N PRO A 267 9.17 8.80 11.68
CA PRO A 267 9.15 9.03 10.25
C PRO A 267 9.66 10.44 9.92
N LYS A 268 10.42 10.57 8.84
CA LYS A 268 11.04 11.83 8.40
C LYS A 268 10.61 12.12 6.96
N ALA A 269 9.98 13.27 6.77
CA ALA A 269 9.58 13.74 5.45
C ALA A 269 10.78 14.21 4.60
N GLY A 270 11.77 14.83 5.24
CA GLY A 270 12.80 15.64 4.59
C GLY A 270 12.24 16.87 3.88
N ASP A 271 13.10 17.79 3.48
CA ASP A 271 12.83 18.91 2.58
C ASP A 271 14.11 19.26 1.83
N VAL A 272 14.18 18.84 0.56
CA VAL A 272 15.39 19.06 -0.28
C VAL A 272 15.71 20.54 -0.49
N ASN A 273 14.72 21.43 -0.34
CA ASN A 273 14.94 22.88 -0.45
C ASN A 273 15.52 23.49 0.84
N ARG A 274 15.61 22.70 1.91
CA ARG A 274 16.16 23.07 3.22
C ARG A 274 17.40 22.27 3.59
N ASP A 275 17.89 21.44 2.65
CA ASP A 275 18.96 20.47 2.90
C ASP A 275 18.66 19.53 4.09
N ASP A 276 17.37 19.28 4.33
CA ASP A 276 16.90 18.31 5.32
C ASP A 276 16.63 16.98 4.61
N PHE A 277 17.56 16.04 4.74
CA PHE A 277 17.49 14.76 4.06
C PHE A 277 17.46 13.59 5.06
N PRO A 278 16.57 12.59 4.89
CA PRO A 278 16.44 11.50 5.86
C PRO A 278 17.59 10.49 5.71
N HIS A 279 18.73 10.75 6.35
CA HIS A 279 19.94 9.93 6.24
C HIS A 279 19.73 8.46 6.64
N ALA A 280 18.92 8.18 7.65
CA ALA A 280 18.58 6.80 8.02
C ALA A 280 17.89 6.04 6.86
N TYR A 281 17.18 6.74 5.98
CA TYR A 281 16.52 6.11 4.82
C TYR A 281 17.55 5.79 3.73
N CYS A 282 18.62 6.59 3.60
CA CYS A 282 19.77 6.26 2.76
C CYS A 282 20.48 5.00 3.26
N GLU A 283 20.60 4.85 4.59
CA GLU A 283 21.26 3.67 5.16
C GLU A 283 20.43 2.39 4.90
N VAL A 284 19.11 2.43 5.10
CA VAL A 284 18.23 1.33 4.71
C VAL A 284 18.29 1.07 3.19
N ASP A 285 18.30 2.12 2.35
CA ASP A 285 18.48 1.96 0.91
C ASP A 285 19.78 1.23 0.56
N ARG A 286 20.90 1.64 1.14
CA ARG A 286 22.21 1.06 0.90
C ARG A 286 22.22 -0.44 1.21
N ARG A 287 21.57 -0.85 2.30
CA ARG A 287 21.44 -2.25 2.73
C ARG A 287 20.54 -3.08 1.82
N LEU A 288 19.47 -2.48 1.31
CA LEU A 288 18.45 -3.16 0.49
C LEU A 288 18.67 -3.02 -1.01
N ARG A 289 19.73 -2.33 -1.45
CA ARG A 289 19.94 -1.94 -2.85
C ARG A 289 19.89 -3.10 -3.84
N SER A 290 20.40 -4.28 -3.47
CA SER A 290 20.45 -5.45 -4.35
C SER A 290 19.08 -6.04 -4.71
N ILE A 291 18.04 -5.76 -3.91
CA ILE A 291 16.68 -6.29 -4.11
C ILE A 291 15.70 -5.23 -4.61
N ARG A 292 16.16 -4.00 -4.83
CA ARG A 292 15.29 -2.88 -5.20
C ARG A 292 14.89 -2.87 -6.68
N ALA A 293 13.71 -2.34 -6.95
CA ALA A 293 13.33 -1.89 -8.28
C ALA A 293 13.89 -0.47 -8.51
N ALA A 294 14.80 -0.31 -9.46
CA ALA A 294 15.41 0.99 -9.79
C ALA A 294 15.02 1.54 -11.17
N GLU A 295 14.47 0.69 -12.05
CA GLU A 295 14.19 1.00 -13.46
C GLU A 295 13.02 0.18 -14.01
N GLY A 296 12.51 0.57 -15.18
CA GLY A 296 11.45 -0.15 -15.89
C GLY A 296 10.04 0.08 -15.33
N ILE A 297 9.85 1.17 -14.57
CA ILE A 297 8.57 1.61 -14.01
C ILE A 297 8.33 3.06 -14.41
N HIS A 298 7.06 3.41 -14.61
CA HIS A 298 6.65 4.77 -14.95
C HIS A 298 5.44 5.20 -14.11
N PHE A 299 5.56 6.30 -13.35
CA PHE A 299 4.45 6.78 -12.52
C PHE A 299 3.35 7.54 -13.29
N TYR A 300 3.42 7.54 -14.63
CA TYR A 300 2.57 8.32 -15.55
C TYR A 300 2.63 9.82 -15.29
N ALA A 301 2.04 10.59 -16.21
CA ALA A 301 2.00 12.03 -16.11
C ALA A 301 1.52 12.48 -14.70
N PRO A 302 2.17 13.49 -14.10
CA PRO A 302 3.20 14.36 -14.70
C PRO A 302 4.64 13.82 -14.62
N TRP A 303 4.85 12.59 -14.17
CA TRP A 303 6.18 11.96 -14.16
C TRP A 303 6.63 11.59 -15.57
N THR A 304 7.92 11.74 -15.81
CA THR A 304 8.64 11.15 -16.95
C THR A 304 9.34 9.88 -16.49
N SER A 305 9.87 9.07 -17.41
CA SER A 305 10.73 7.94 -17.04
C SER A 305 11.93 8.40 -16.21
N SER A 306 12.59 9.48 -16.63
CA SER A 306 13.75 10.03 -15.91
C SER A 306 13.40 10.54 -14.52
N SER A 307 12.26 11.22 -14.33
CA SER A 307 11.86 11.69 -12.99
C SER A 307 11.36 10.54 -12.11
N THR A 308 10.78 9.49 -12.70
CA THR A 308 10.40 8.27 -11.98
C THR A 308 11.65 7.56 -11.46
N GLU A 309 12.65 7.33 -12.31
CA GLU A 309 13.92 6.70 -11.93
C GLU A 309 14.67 7.52 -10.89
N ALA A 310 14.76 8.84 -11.08
CA ALA A 310 15.38 9.74 -10.10
C ALA A 310 14.67 9.65 -8.73
N TRP A 311 13.34 9.54 -8.72
CA TRP A 311 12.59 9.38 -7.47
C TRP A 311 12.79 8.00 -6.84
N LEU A 312 12.85 6.93 -7.64
CA LEU A 312 13.19 5.61 -7.13
C LEU A 312 14.57 5.69 -6.46
N ARG A 313 15.57 6.25 -7.14
CA ARG A 313 16.96 6.37 -6.66
C ARG A 313 17.20 7.51 -5.66
N ARG A 314 16.16 8.17 -5.14
CA ARG A 314 16.30 9.40 -4.34
C ARG A 314 17.22 9.24 -3.11
N PHE A 315 17.29 8.04 -2.55
CA PHE A 315 18.11 7.70 -1.38
C PHE A 315 19.49 7.10 -1.73
N GLU A 316 19.84 7.00 -3.02
CA GLU A 316 21.17 6.55 -3.47
C GLU A 316 22.20 7.67 -3.30
N ARG A 317 22.51 8.01 -2.05
CA ARG A 317 23.52 9.00 -1.68
C ARG A 317 24.64 8.36 -0.86
#